data_AF-A0A5P2BPH3-F1
#
_entry.id   AF-A0A5P2BPH3-F1
#
_cell.length_a   1.000
_cell.length_b   1.000
_cell.length_c   1.000
_cell.angle_alpha   90.00
_cell.angle_beta   90.00
_cell.angle_gamma   90.00
#
_symmetry.space_group_name_H-M   'P 1'
#
loop_
_entity.id
_entity.type
_entity.pdbx_description
1 polymer ?
#
loop_
_entity_poly.entity_id
_entity_poly.type
_entity_poly.pdbx_seq_one_letter_code
_entity_poly.pdbx_strand_id
1 'polypeptide(L)'
;MPQLALYTFGVLKSPLADTSPLTREFYDIGGTVYQEISRQPGYLAHAEPAGHDRGKLFGADWGAWGEFTVPSWYDKGRTPETTALATTLSLWTDVRPAFDALYTGLHRTALNRRYDWFERTGHPNHVFWWVADGAIPTWRDGVAVLEYLQDGAPAPHAFTFHHSFTPEGATPGLRRAGTASTPRGRSC
;
A
#
# COMPACT_ATOMS: atom_id res chain seq x y z
N MET A 1 11.12 -14.29 -7.99
CA MET A 1 10.46 -14.65 -6.71
C MET A 1 9.17 -13.84 -6.58
N PRO A 2 8.13 -14.31 -5.86
CA PRO A 2 6.95 -13.49 -5.57
C PRO A 2 7.34 -12.14 -4.99
N GLN A 3 6.58 -11.11 -5.33
CA GLN A 3 6.80 -9.73 -4.88
C GLN A 3 5.64 -9.31 -3.99
N LEU A 4 5.90 -8.40 -3.06
CA LEU A 4 4.90 -7.84 -2.17
C LEU A 4 4.36 -6.55 -2.78
N ALA A 5 3.05 -6.50 -3.04
CA ALA A 5 2.35 -5.27 -3.37
C ALA A 5 1.90 -4.56 -2.11
N LEU A 6 2.04 -3.24 -2.09
CA LEU A 6 1.58 -2.34 -1.05
C LEU A 6 0.72 -1.25 -1.69
N TYR A 7 -0.54 -1.20 -1.29
CA TYR A 7 -1.44 -0.10 -1.61
C TYR A 7 -1.72 0.72 -0.35
N THR A 8 -1.60 2.04 -0.44
CA THR A 8 -1.96 2.98 0.63
C THR A 8 -3.04 3.93 0.14
N PHE A 9 -3.97 4.31 1.01
CA PHE A 9 -5.03 5.25 0.67
C PHE A 9 -5.39 6.10 1.88
N GLY A 10 -5.47 7.42 1.70
CA GLY A 10 -5.89 8.37 2.72
C GLY A 10 -6.70 9.51 2.13
N VAL A 11 -7.72 9.93 2.87
CA VAL A 11 -8.55 11.10 2.52
C VAL A 11 -7.93 12.34 3.17
N LEU A 12 -7.65 13.35 2.37
CA LEU A 12 -7.13 14.63 2.84
C LEU A 12 -8.29 15.50 3.33
N LYS A 13 -8.02 16.32 4.34
CA LYS A 13 -8.99 17.31 4.84
C LYS A 13 -9.26 18.45 3.85
N SER A 14 -8.26 18.76 3.03
CA SER A 14 -8.29 19.83 2.03
C SER A 14 -8.00 19.26 0.63
N PRO A 15 -8.57 19.85 -0.43
CA PRO A 15 -8.21 19.50 -1.80
C PRO A 15 -6.73 19.70 -2.08
N LEU A 16 -6.21 18.91 -3.02
CA LEU A 16 -4.84 18.98 -3.51
C LEU A 16 -4.50 20.34 -4.15
N ALA A 17 -5.50 21.03 -4.71
CA ALA A 17 -5.33 22.38 -5.25
C ALA A 17 -5.24 23.48 -4.17
N ASP A 18 -5.45 23.14 -2.88
CA ASP A 18 -5.37 24.12 -1.80
C ASP A 18 -3.95 24.71 -1.69
N THR A 19 -3.88 26.04 -1.65
CA THR A 19 -2.59 26.75 -1.63
C THR A 19 -2.12 27.09 -0.22
N SER A 20 -2.76 26.57 0.82
CA SER A 20 -2.36 26.85 2.20
C SER A 20 -0.94 26.34 2.49
N PRO A 21 -0.24 26.93 3.47
CA PRO A 21 1.07 26.44 3.89
C PRO A 21 1.07 24.95 4.26
N LEU A 22 -0.04 24.46 4.82
CA LEU A 22 -0.16 23.07 5.28
C LEU A 22 -0.20 22.08 4.11
N THR A 23 -0.90 22.42 3.01
CA THR A 23 -0.94 21.60 1.80
C THR A 23 0.40 21.62 1.06
N ARG A 24 1.09 22.76 1.01
CA ARG A 24 2.46 22.83 0.47
C ARG A 24 3.45 21.98 1.26
N GLU A 25 3.39 22.06 2.59
CA GLU A 25 4.20 21.22 3.47
C GLU A 25 3.98 19.73 3.20
N PHE A 26 2.73 19.31 2.98
CA PHE A 26 2.41 17.93 2.60
C PHE A 26 3.11 17.50 1.30
N TYR A 27 3.07 18.34 0.26
CA TYR A 27 3.74 18.05 -1.01
C TYR A 27 5.26 17.99 -0.86
N ASP A 28 5.85 18.93 -0.14
CA ASP A 28 7.29 18.99 0.07
C ASP A 28 7.78 17.74 0.81
N ILE A 29 7.11 17.37 1.90
CA ILE A 29 7.41 16.16 2.66
C ILE A 29 7.20 14.92 1.78
N GLY A 30 6.07 14.82 1.09
CA GLY A 30 5.74 13.67 0.24
C GLY A 30 6.77 13.44 -0.86
N GLY A 31 7.20 14.50 -1.55
CA GLY A 31 8.23 14.43 -2.58
C GLY A 31 9.57 13.90 -2.05
N THR A 32 10.03 14.39 -0.90
CA THR A 32 11.27 13.90 -0.28
C THR A 32 11.13 12.47 0.23
N VAL A 33 10.01 12.12 0.86
CA VAL A 33 9.73 10.77 1.34
C VAL A 33 9.86 9.74 0.23
N TYR A 34 9.26 9.96 -0.94
CA TYR A 34 9.34 8.99 -2.04
C TYR A 34 10.76 8.86 -2.62
N GLN A 35 11.53 9.95 -2.63
CA GLN A 35 12.93 9.89 -3.00
C GLN A 35 13.76 9.05 -2.02
N GLU A 36 13.45 9.10 -0.72
CA GLU A 36 14.11 8.24 0.28
C GLU A 36 13.65 6.78 0.17
N ILE A 37 12.34 6.54 0.08
CA ILE A 37 11.73 5.21 -0.04
C ILE A 37 12.28 4.45 -1.25
N SER A 38 12.39 5.11 -2.41
CA SER A 38 12.88 4.48 -3.65
C SER A 38 14.35 4.04 -3.58
N ARG A 39 15.10 4.48 -2.57
CA ARG A 39 16.51 4.10 -2.33
C ARG A 39 16.65 3.01 -1.27
N GLN A 40 15.56 2.61 -0.61
CA GLN A 40 15.61 1.61 0.45
C GLN A 40 15.86 0.21 -0.14
N PRO A 41 16.64 -0.65 0.54
CA PRO A 41 16.77 -2.05 0.15
C PRO A 41 15.40 -2.71 0.04
N GLY A 42 15.19 -3.50 -1.01
CA GLY A 42 13.95 -4.24 -1.22
C GLY A 42 12.80 -3.45 -1.85
N TYR A 43 12.96 -2.15 -2.10
CA TYR A 43 12.07 -1.41 -3.00
C TYR A 43 12.27 -1.90 -4.45
N LEU A 44 11.17 -2.13 -5.18
CA LEU A 44 11.21 -2.61 -6.57
C LEU A 44 10.65 -1.58 -7.55
N ALA A 45 9.43 -1.08 -7.31
CA ALA A 45 8.76 -0.12 -8.18
C ALA A 45 7.59 0.57 -7.47
N HIS A 46 7.07 1.65 -8.05
CA HIS A 46 5.77 2.19 -7.70
C HIS A 46 5.06 2.75 -8.92
N ALA A 47 3.74 2.93 -8.81
CA ALA A 47 2.93 3.56 -9.82
C ALA A 47 3.34 5.03 -9.98
N GLU A 48 3.80 5.38 -11.17
CA GLU A 48 4.02 6.76 -11.62
C GLU A 48 3.23 6.98 -12.91
N PRO A 49 2.54 8.13 -13.07
CA PRO A 49 1.86 8.44 -14.31
C PRO A 49 2.89 8.75 -15.41
N ALA A 50 2.54 8.42 -16.65
CA ALA A 50 3.39 8.61 -17.81
C ALA A 50 3.60 10.11 -18.11
N GLY A 51 4.86 10.49 -18.31
CA GLY A 51 5.30 11.77 -18.89
C GLY A 51 4.47 13.01 -18.49
N HIS A 52 3.56 13.40 -19.38
CA HIS A 52 2.79 14.65 -19.34
C HIS A 52 1.69 14.71 -18.27
N ASP A 53 1.38 13.59 -17.62
CA ASP A 53 0.35 13.50 -16.59
C ASP A 53 0.91 13.50 -15.16
N ARG A 54 2.21 13.78 -15.00
CA ARG A 54 2.83 13.89 -13.68
C ARG A 54 2.11 14.93 -12.81
N GLY A 55 1.59 14.48 -11.66
CA GLY A 55 0.81 15.30 -10.73
C GLY A 55 -0.71 15.23 -10.93
N LYS A 56 -1.19 14.53 -11.96
CA LYS A 56 -2.61 14.17 -12.11
C LYS A 56 -2.87 12.78 -11.53
N LEU A 57 -4.09 12.57 -11.05
CA LEU A 57 -4.54 11.28 -10.54
C LEU A 57 -5.59 10.67 -11.47
N PHE A 58 -6.77 11.28 -11.50
CA PHE A 58 -7.88 10.88 -12.38
C PHE A 58 -7.57 11.25 -13.84
N GLY A 59 -7.82 10.31 -14.75
CA GLY A 59 -7.61 10.49 -16.19
C GLY A 59 -6.15 10.52 -16.63
N ALA A 60 -5.20 10.33 -15.72
CA ALA A 60 -3.78 10.18 -16.06
C ALA A 60 -3.52 8.81 -16.70
N ASP A 61 -2.56 8.74 -17.62
CA ASP A 61 -2.03 7.47 -18.11
C ASP A 61 -1.08 6.86 -17.07
N TRP A 62 -1.50 5.76 -16.43
CA TRP A 62 -0.69 5.02 -15.45
C TRP A 62 0.01 3.79 -16.07
N GLY A 63 -0.05 3.63 -17.39
CA GLY A 63 0.56 2.52 -18.11
C GLY A 63 0.13 1.15 -17.55
N ALA A 64 1.12 0.32 -17.20
CA ALA A 64 0.88 -1.04 -16.72
C ALA A 64 0.17 -1.12 -15.34
N TRP A 65 0.09 -0.02 -14.59
CA TRP A 65 -0.62 0.04 -13.31
C TRP A 65 -2.15 0.23 -13.46
N GLY A 66 -2.64 0.31 -14.71
CA GLY A 66 -4.07 0.33 -15.03
C GLY A 66 -4.77 1.64 -14.67
N GLU A 67 -6.07 1.70 -14.91
CA GLU A 67 -6.88 2.90 -14.66
C GLU A 67 -6.91 3.28 -13.16
N PHE A 68 -6.62 4.55 -12.86
CA PHE A 68 -6.70 5.06 -11.50
C PHE A 68 -8.10 4.89 -10.92
N THR A 69 -8.18 4.13 -9.84
CA THR A 69 -9.43 3.79 -9.16
C THR A 69 -9.30 4.16 -7.70
N VAL A 70 -10.41 4.55 -7.07
CA VAL A 70 -10.49 4.88 -5.65
C VAL A 70 -11.53 3.99 -4.97
N PRO A 71 -11.40 3.73 -3.66
CA PRO A 71 -12.40 2.97 -2.91
C PRO A 71 -13.79 3.60 -2.98
N SER A 72 -14.81 2.76 -2.86
CA SER A 72 -16.23 3.14 -2.90
C SER A 72 -16.64 4.12 -1.81
N TRP A 73 -15.94 4.12 -0.67
CA TRP A 73 -16.17 5.08 0.43
C TRP A 73 -15.52 6.45 0.21
N TYR A 74 -14.72 6.65 -0.83
CA TYR A 74 -14.18 7.97 -1.14
C TYR A 74 -15.27 8.87 -1.72
N ASP A 75 -15.62 9.93 -0.98
CA ASP A 75 -16.77 10.80 -1.25
C ASP A 75 -16.38 12.23 -1.69
N LYS A 76 -15.08 12.53 -1.79
CA LYS A 76 -14.59 13.85 -2.24
C LYS A 76 -14.61 13.95 -3.76
N GLY A 77 -14.16 15.10 -4.27
CA GLY A 77 -14.17 15.38 -5.69
C GLY A 77 -13.16 14.56 -6.50
N ARG A 78 -13.33 14.59 -7.83
CA ARG A 78 -12.46 13.91 -8.81
C ARG A 78 -11.89 14.87 -9.86
N THR A 79 -12.04 16.18 -9.65
CA THR A 79 -11.41 17.21 -10.49
C THR A 79 -10.12 17.70 -9.86
N PRO A 80 -9.21 18.36 -10.59
CA PRO A 80 -8.00 18.93 -10.02
C PRO A 80 -8.26 19.84 -8.81
N GLU A 81 -9.37 20.58 -8.81
CA GLU A 81 -9.74 21.56 -7.78
C GLU A 81 -10.37 20.91 -6.54
N THR A 82 -10.94 19.71 -6.69
CA THR A 82 -11.82 19.11 -5.67
C THR A 82 -11.31 17.77 -5.14
N THR A 83 -10.29 17.17 -5.78
CA THR A 83 -9.67 15.94 -5.34
C THR A 83 -8.93 16.16 -4.03
N ALA A 84 -9.23 15.35 -3.00
CA ALA A 84 -8.67 15.46 -1.66
C ALA A 84 -8.25 14.08 -1.15
N LEU A 85 -7.22 13.50 -1.78
CA LEU A 85 -6.70 12.19 -1.41
C LEU A 85 -5.18 12.13 -1.56
N ALA A 86 -4.56 11.18 -0.89
CA ALA A 86 -3.21 10.70 -1.21
C ALA A 86 -3.20 9.18 -1.20
N THR A 87 -2.56 8.59 -2.21
CA THR A 87 -2.53 7.15 -2.40
C THR A 87 -1.26 6.75 -3.15
N THR A 88 -0.77 5.55 -2.86
CA THR A 88 0.30 4.94 -3.64
C THR A 88 0.12 3.45 -3.80
N LEU A 89 0.69 2.93 -4.87
CA LEU A 89 0.78 1.52 -5.18
C LEU A 89 2.24 1.19 -5.48
N SER A 90 2.82 0.27 -4.74
CA SER A 90 4.26 -0.03 -4.80
C SER A 90 4.55 -1.52 -4.66
N LEU A 91 5.71 -1.93 -5.19
CA LEU A 91 6.22 -3.28 -5.18
C LEU A 91 7.50 -3.36 -4.34
N TRP A 92 7.59 -4.43 -3.57
CA TRP A 92 8.65 -4.69 -2.60
C TRP A 92 9.08 -6.15 -2.65
N THR A 93 10.29 -6.46 -2.17
CA THR A 93 10.78 -7.83 -2.10
C THR A 93 10.13 -8.62 -0.97
N ASP A 94 9.78 -7.97 0.14
CA ASP A 94 9.16 -8.59 1.32
C ASP A 94 8.52 -7.52 2.24
N VAL A 95 7.77 -7.95 3.25
CA VAL A 95 7.05 -7.11 4.23
C VAL A 95 8.05 -6.33 5.09
N ARG A 96 9.17 -6.96 5.47
CA ARG A 96 10.15 -6.32 6.36
C ARG A 96 10.85 -5.11 5.72
N PRO A 97 11.40 -5.20 4.50
CA PRO A 97 11.90 -4.04 3.76
C PRO A 97 10.88 -2.90 3.63
N ALA A 98 9.62 -3.23 3.28
CA ALA A 98 8.56 -2.23 3.19
C ALA A 98 8.28 -1.56 4.55
N PHE A 99 8.26 -2.34 5.64
CA PHE A 99 8.09 -1.81 6.99
C PHE A 99 9.22 -0.84 7.36
N ASP A 100 10.47 -1.26 7.17
CA ASP A 100 11.63 -0.44 7.54
C ASP A 100 11.65 0.86 6.72
N ALA A 101 11.28 0.83 5.43
CA ALA A 101 11.17 2.02 4.61
C ALA A 101 10.07 2.99 5.07
N LEU A 102 8.90 2.49 5.48
CA LEU A 102 7.78 3.34 5.88
C LEU A 102 7.87 3.84 7.32
N TYR A 103 8.45 3.08 8.24
CA TYR A 103 8.43 3.39 9.68
C TYR A 103 9.77 3.93 10.19
N THR A 104 10.67 4.36 9.32
CA THR A 104 11.92 5.04 9.68
C THR A 104 12.05 6.40 8.99
N GLY A 105 13.08 7.16 9.37
CA GLY A 105 13.43 8.43 8.72
C GLY A 105 12.32 9.49 8.70
N LEU A 106 12.27 10.24 7.60
CA LEU A 106 11.32 11.33 7.41
C LEU A 106 9.86 10.84 7.35
N HIS A 107 9.62 9.66 6.76
CA HIS A 107 8.27 9.12 6.64
C HIS A 107 7.66 8.82 8.01
N ARG A 108 8.44 8.30 8.97
CA ARG A 108 7.97 8.13 10.36
C ARG A 108 7.53 9.45 10.98
N THR A 109 8.29 10.52 10.78
CA THR A 109 7.95 11.87 11.29
C THR A 109 6.66 12.39 10.66
N ALA A 110 6.49 12.20 9.35
CA ALA A 110 5.26 12.54 8.64
C ALA A 110 4.07 11.71 9.14
N LEU A 111 4.25 10.39 9.34
CA LEU A 111 3.22 9.51 9.88
C LEU A 111 2.75 9.96 11.27
N ASN A 112 3.65 10.43 12.15
CA ASN A 112 3.26 10.95 13.46
C ASN A 112 2.36 12.20 13.36
N ARG A 113 2.52 12.99 12.30
CA ARG A 113 1.75 14.21 12.01
C ARG A 113 0.65 14.00 10.98
N ARG A 114 0.38 12.76 10.56
CA ARG A 114 -0.57 12.47 9.47
C ARG A 114 -1.94 13.14 9.65
N TYR A 115 -2.42 13.26 10.89
CA TYR A 115 -3.70 13.88 11.18
C TYR A 115 -3.69 15.42 11.11
N ASP A 116 -2.58 16.05 10.77
CA ASP A 116 -2.56 17.45 10.35
C ASP A 116 -3.26 17.55 8.97
N TRP A 117 -2.93 16.63 8.05
CA TRP A 117 -3.37 16.61 6.65
C TRP A 117 -4.56 15.68 6.36
N PHE A 118 -4.59 14.50 6.98
CA PHE A 118 -5.56 13.44 6.70
C PHE A 118 -6.76 13.48 7.64
N GLU A 119 -7.92 13.11 7.12
CA GLU A 119 -9.11 12.82 7.92
C GLU A 119 -8.88 11.58 8.78
N ARG A 120 -9.51 11.56 9.96
CA ARG A 120 -9.58 10.36 10.79
C ARG A 120 -10.73 9.51 10.28
N THR A 121 -10.43 8.61 9.36
CA THR A 121 -11.41 7.64 8.85
C THR A 121 -11.38 6.37 9.71
N GLY A 122 -12.50 5.65 9.74
CA GLY A 122 -12.56 4.29 10.30
C GLY A 122 -12.09 3.20 9.31
N HIS A 123 -11.64 3.61 8.12
CA HIS A 123 -11.26 2.73 7.02
C HIS A 123 -9.78 2.34 7.10
N PRO A 124 -9.36 1.17 6.58
CA PRO A 124 -7.96 0.82 6.45
C PRO A 124 -7.27 1.83 5.55
N ASN A 125 -6.05 2.20 5.93
CA ASN A 125 -5.23 3.15 5.18
C ASN A 125 -4.14 2.47 4.33
N HIS A 126 -3.98 1.15 4.47
CA HIS A 126 -3.05 0.37 3.66
C HIS A 126 -3.45 -1.10 3.63
N VAL A 127 -2.98 -1.80 2.60
CA VAL A 127 -3.08 -3.25 2.47
C VAL A 127 -1.87 -3.81 1.71
N PHE A 128 -1.55 -5.06 2.03
CA PHE A 128 -0.54 -5.89 1.39
C PHE A 128 -1.16 -7.13 0.76
N TRP A 129 -0.55 -7.58 -0.32
CA TRP A 129 -0.77 -8.89 -0.90
C TRP A 129 0.44 -9.33 -1.71
N TRP A 130 0.56 -10.62 -1.96
CA TRP A 130 1.63 -11.16 -2.79
C TRP A 130 1.20 -11.22 -4.25
N VAL A 131 2.11 -10.84 -5.15
CA VAL A 131 1.96 -10.96 -6.60
C VAL A 131 3.04 -11.87 -7.18
N ALA A 132 2.76 -12.45 -8.35
CA ALA A 132 3.75 -13.24 -9.08
C ALA A 132 4.95 -12.38 -9.48
N ASP A 133 6.10 -13.03 -9.68
CA ASP A 133 7.32 -12.33 -10.11
C ASP A 133 7.12 -11.60 -11.43
N GLY A 134 7.49 -10.32 -11.48
CA GLY A 134 7.33 -9.46 -12.66
C GLY A 134 5.89 -9.03 -12.96
N ALA A 135 4.89 -9.43 -12.16
CA ALA A 135 3.53 -8.95 -12.30
C ALA A 135 3.40 -7.52 -11.75
N ILE A 136 2.75 -6.65 -12.51
CA ILE A 136 2.45 -5.27 -12.09
C ILE A 136 1.00 -5.23 -11.62
N PRO A 137 0.72 -4.98 -10.32
CA PRO A 137 -0.63 -4.84 -9.84
C PRO A 137 -1.26 -3.56 -10.39
N THR A 138 -2.59 -3.56 -10.52
CA THR A 138 -3.33 -2.37 -10.94
C THR A 138 -3.91 -1.61 -9.76
N TRP A 139 -4.25 -0.33 -9.97
CA TRP A 139 -5.03 0.44 -9.00
C TRP A 139 -6.34 -0.24 -8.61
N ARG A 140 -6.99 -0.90 -9.58
CA ARG A 140 -8.21 -1.68 -9.34
C ARG A 140 -7.97 -2.85 -8.39
N ASP A 141 -6.85 -3.54 -8.53
CA ASP A 141 -6.46 -4.61 -7.61
C ASP A 141 -6.25 -4.06 -6.20
N GLY A 142 -5.52 -2.95 -6.07
CA GLY A 142 -5.28 -2.29 -4.79
C GLY A 142 -6.57 -1.89 -4.08
N VAL A 143 -7.51 -1.28 -4.81
CA VAL A 143 -8.84 -0.93 -4.28
C VAL A 143 -9.60 -2.18 -3.85
N ALA A 144 -9.73 -3.19 -4.70
CA ALA A 144 -10.48 -4.39 -4.39
C ALA A 144 -9.95 -5.12 -3.13
N VAL A 145 -8.62 -5.19 -2.99
CA VAL A 145 -7.95 -5.81 -1.83
C VAL A 145 -8.15 -4.97 -0.56
N LEU A 146 -8.11 -3.63 -0.66
CA LEU A 146 -8.35 -2.75 0.47
C LEU A 146 -9.81 -2.82 0.95
N GLU A 147 -10.75 -2.86 0.02
CA GLU A 147 -12.18 -3.01 0.31
C GLU A 147 -12.49 -4.37 0.96
N TYR A 148 -11.87 -5.45 0.47
CA TYR A 148 -11.97 -6.75 1.14
C TYR A 148 -11.50 -6.68 2.60
N LEU A 149 -10.38 -6.00 2.87
CA LEU A 149 -9.84 -5.86 4.23
C LEU A 149 -10.76 -5.01 5.14
N GLN A 150 -11.49 -4.06 4.58
CA GLN A 150 -12.46 -3.24 5.31
C GLN A 150 -13.65 -4.09 5.80
N ASP A 151 -14.14 -5.02 4.97
CA ASP A 151 -15.33 -5.83 5.27
C ASP A 151 -15.01 -7.18 5.94
N GLY A 152 -13.75 -7.62 5.88
CA GLY A 152 -13.31 -8.95 6.27
C GLY A 152 -12.15 -8.99 7.27
N ALA A 153 -11.74 -10.22 7.61
CA ALA A 153 -10.53 -10.46 8.39
C ALA A 153 -9.29 -10.53 7.47
N PRO A 154 -8.09 -10.19 7.98
CA PRO A 154 -6.85 -10.36 7.24
C PRO A 154 -6.66 -11.78 6.71
N ALA A 155 -6.24 -11.90 5.45
CA ALA A 155 -6.03 -13.16 4.75
C ALA A 155 -4.77 -13.09 3.86
N PRO A 156 -4.20 -14.21 3.38
CA PRO A 156 -3.01 -14.21 2.52
C PRO A 156 -3.10 -13.32 1.27
N HIS A 157 -4.31 -13.08 0.75
CA HIS A 157 -4.56 -12.24 -0.41
C HIS A 157 -4.90 -10.78 -0.06
N ALA A 158 -5.00 -10.42 1.22
CA ALA A 158 -5.31 -9.07 1.70
C ALA A 158 -4.97 -8.94 3.20
N PHE A 159 -3.85 -8.28 3.52
CA PHE A 159 -3.36 -8.22 4.89
C PHE A 159 -2.62 -6.93 5.26
N THR A 160 -2.22 -6.79 6.53
CA THR A 160 -1.50 -5.62 7.06
C THR A 160 -0.21 -6.02 7.75
N PHE A 161 0.61 -5.04 8.17
CA PHE A 161 1.78 -5.32 8.99
C PHE A 161 1.48 -6.10 10.28
N HIS A 162 0.33 -5.82 10.91
CA HIS A 162 -0.08 -6.48 12.16
C HIS A 162 -0.44 -7.96 11.97
N HIS A 163 -0.89 -8.32 10.77
CA HIS A 163 -1.32 -9.67 10.43
C HIS A 163 -0.66 -10.08 9.12
N SER A 164 0.66 -10.26 9.12
CA SER A 164 1.40 -10.59 7.89
C SER A 164 1.31 -12.06 7.50
N PHE A 165 1.47 -12.34 6.21
CA PHE A 165 1.53 -13.68 5.64
C PHE A 165 2.75 -13.81 4.72
N THR A 166 3.33 -15.00 4.62
CA THR A 166 4.35 -15.33 3.61
C THR A 166 3.71 -15.53 2.23
N PRO A 167 4.48 -15.58 1.13
CA PRO A 167 3.94 -15.85 -0.20
C PRO A 167 3.15 -17.16 -0.30
N GLU A 168 3.46 -18.15 0.55
CA GLU A 168 2.77 -19.44 0.64
C GLU A 168 1.50 -19.39 1.50
N GLY A 169 1.15 -18.21 2.04
CA GLY A 169 -0.02 -17.98 2.88
C GLY A 169 0.13 -18.43 4.34
N ALA A 170 1.36 -18.66 4.82
CA ALA A 170 1.61 -18.97 6.22
C ALA A 170 1.80 -17.69 7.05
N THR A 171 1.35 -17.68 8.31
CA THR A 171 1.69 -16.58 9.23
C THR A 171 3.16 -16.71 9.67
N PRO A 172 3.97 -15.63 9.62
CA PRO A 172 5.35 -15.68 10.10
C PRO A 172 5.43 -16.18 11.55
N GLY A 173 6.26 -17.20 11.79
CA GLY A 173 6.40 -17.85 13.10
C GLY A 173 5.47 -19.05 13.35
N LEU A 174 4.39 -19.21 12.58
CA LEU A 174 3.56 -20.42 12.60
C LEU A 174 4.06 -21.39 11.52
N ARG A 175 5.18 -22.07 11.77
CA ARG A 175 5.53 -23.25 10.95
C ARG A 175 4.39 -24.26 11.10
N ARG A 176 3.81 -24.72 9.98
CA ARG A 176 2.92 -25.90 9.98
C ARG A 176 3.66 -27.00 10.74
N ALA A 177 3.15 -27.38 11.91
CA ALA A 177 3.56 -28.60 12.57
C ALA A 177 3.28 -29.73 11.57
N GLY A 178 4.35 -30.23 10.92
CA GLY A 178 4.23 -31.38 10.05
C GLY A 178 3.66 -32.52 10.87
N THR A 179 2.53 -33.07 10.43
CA THR A 179 2.00 -34.33 10.91
C THR A 179 2.98 -35.44 10.58
N ALA A 180 3.97 -35.65 11.44
CA ALA A 180 4.79 -36.84 11.42
C ALA A 180 4.02 -37.96 12.15
N SER A 181 3.10 -38.60 11.44
CA SER A 181 2.59 -39.91 11.84
C SER A 181 3.69 -40.95 11.62
N THR A 182 4.43 -41.26 12.68
CA THR A 182 5.35 -42.41 12.72
C THR A 182 4.55 -43.70 12.61
N PRO A 183 4.83 -44.62 11.67
CA PRO A 183 4.25 -45.95 11.71
C PRO A 183 4.98 -46.74 12.81
N ARG A 184 4.31 -47.03 13.92
CA ARG A 184 4.77 -48.08 14.83
C ARG A 184 4.40 -49.42 14.22
N GLY A 185 5.34 -49.99 13.47
CA GLY A 185 5.38 -51.43 13.27
C GLY A 185 5.57 -52.12 14.63
N ARG A 186 4.71 -53.08 14.93
CA ARG A 186 5.02 -54.19 15.82
C ARG A 186 4.49 -55.45 15.18
N SER A 187 5.41 -56.24 14.64
CA SER A 187 5.25 -57.67 14.52
C SER A 187 5.35 -58.28 15.93
N CYS A 188 4.38 -59.11 16.28
CA CYS A 188 4.52 -60.37 17.01
C CYS A 188 3.37 -61.28 16.56
#